data_AF-A0A2S2QZZ6-F1
#
_entry.id   AF-A0A2S2QZZ6-F1
#
_cell.length_a   1.000
_cell.length_b   1.000
_cell.length_c   1.000
_cell.angle_alpha   90.00
_cell.angle_beta   90.00
_cell.angle_gamma   90.00
#
_symmetry.space_group_name_H-M   'P 1'
#
loop_
_entity.id
_entity.type
_entity.pdbx_description
1 polymer ?
#
loop_
_entity_poly.entity_id
_entity_poly.type
_entity_poly.pdbx_seq_one_letter_code
_entity_poly.pdbx_strand_id
1 'polypeptide(L)'
;LAFFKDSVSELFLKFMHGTVQMFQISIIKLESDYITASEATQVYEELIIKLEERKANNFIPFAANQLLAKLKYDNTIDVDKENHFRKNMEGFYQAGINYLKLWENSFDKANKFKWLMLQNDPTWEKIEASTIIVVSIVPNSINVDQLFDERSSLVQVLRHLKPKWASQQNELTSKMHEKWKEIFDAFLRSNVSFLIFLI
;
A
#
# COMPACT_ATOMS: atom_id res chain seq x y z
N LEU A 1 38.27 7.95 -3.43
CA LEU A 1 38.18 7.55 -4.86
C LEU A 1 38.45 6.06 -5.12
N ALA A 2 38.75 5.23 -4.11
CA ALA A 2 38.94 3.78 -4.29
C ALA A 2 37.64 3.02 -4.64
N PHE A 3 36.48 3.49 -4.16
CA PHE A 3 35.16 2.91 -4.43
C PHE A 3 34.87 2.79 -5.94
N PHE A 4 35.04 3.86 -6.71
CA PHE A 4 34.76 3.85 -8.16
C PHE A 4 35.75 3.04 -9.01
N LYS A 5 36.77 2.43 -8.39
CA LYS A 5 37.71 1.53 -9.07
C LYS A 5 37.37 0.05 -8.86
N ASP A 6 36.49 -0.27 -7.90
CA ASP A 6 36.07 -1.63 -7.61
C ASP A 6 34.77 -1.96 -8.35
N SER A 7 34.80 -3.02 -9.18
CA SER A 7 33.65 -3.46 -9.97
C SER A 7 32.46 -3.90 -9.09
N VAL A 8 32.73 -4.27 -7.83
CA VAL A 8 31.68 -4.58 -6.85
C VAL A 8 30.95 -3.33 -6.37
N SER A 9 31.60 -2.17 -6.41
CA SER A 9 30.95 -0.90 -6.03
C SER A 9 29.85 -0.50 -7.00
N GLU A 10 30.05 -0.73 -8.30
CA GLU A 10 28.99 -0.53 -9.30
C GLU A 10 27.82 -1.50 -9.07
N LEU A 11 28.11 -2.75 -8.69
CA LEU A 11 27.08 -3.74 -8.35
C LEU A 11 26.21 -3.27 -7.18
N PHE A 12 26.81 -2.70 -6.13
CA PHE A 12 26.07 -2.09 -5.03
C PHE A 12 25.20 -0.91 -5.49
N LEU A 13 25.70 -0.04 -6.36
CA LEU A 13 24.92 1.09 -6.87
C LEU A 13 23.71 0.62 -7.70
N LYS A 14 23.88 -0.39 -8.55
CA LYS A 14 22.77 -0.98 -9.33
C LYS A 14 21.73 -1.63 -8.42
N PHE A 15 22.17 -2.31 -7.35
CA PHE A 15 21.29 -2.87 -6.34
C PHE A 15 20.49 -1.76 -5.65
N MET A 16 21.17 -0.74 -5.13
CA MET A 16 20.55 0.38 -4.43
C MET A 16 19.53 1.09 -5.32
N HIS A 17 19.88 1.38 -6.58
CA HIS A 17 18.97 2.02 -7.53
C HIS A 17 17.67 1.21 -7.70
N GLY A 18 17.78 -0.10 -7.93
CA GLY A 18 16.60 -0.96 -8.13
C GLY A 18 15.74 -1.13 -6.87
N THR A 19 16.34 -1.02 -5.68
CA THR A 19 15.61 -1.13 -4.41
C THR A 19 14.99 0.21 -3.99
N VAL A 20 15.72 1.32 -4.11
CA VAL A 20 15.22 2.68 -3.84
C VAL A 20 14.04 3.03 -4.75
N GLN A 21 14.04 2.55 -5.99
CA GLN A 21 12.89 2.75 -6.89
C GLN A 21 11.57 2.24 -6.30
N MET A 22 11.58 1.13 -5.53
CA MET A 22 10.37 0.68 -4.86
C MET A 22 9.88 1.66 -3.79
N PHE A 23 10.80 2.18 -2.98
CA PHE A 23 10.47 3.18 -1.97
C PHE A 23 9.91 4.44 -2.63
N GLN A 24 10.53 4.89 -3.72
CA GLN A 24 10.06 6.05 -4.48
C GLN A 24 8.64 5.84 -5.01
N ILE A 25 8.34 4.66 -5.59
CA ILE A 25 6.98 4.34 -6.06
C ILE A 25 5.98 4.39 -4.90
N SER A 26 6.34 3.85 -3.73
CA SER A 26 5.48 3.91 -2.55
C SER A 26 5.28 5.34 -2.03
N ILE A 27 6.34 6.16 -1.99
CA ILE A 27 6.27 7.58 -1.59
C ILE A 27 5.35 8.35 -2.53
N ILE A 28 5.50 8.20 -3.84
CA ILE A 28 4.64 8.87 -4.83
C ILE A 28 3.17 8.49 -4.61
N LYS A 29 2.87 7.23 -4.28
CA LYS A 29 1.49 6.83 -3.93
C LYS A 29 1.01 7.55 -2.66
N LEU A 30 1.84 7.60 -1.62
CA LEU A 30 1.53 8.26 -0.34
C LEU A 30 1.38 9.78 -0.45
N GLU A 31 2.04 10.41 -1.40
CA GLU A 31 1.96 11.86 -1.66
C GLU A 31 0.79 12.24 -2.59
N SER A 32 -0.05 11.27 -2.99
CA SER A 32 -1.21 11.54 -3.84
C SER A 32 -2.24 12.44 -3.13
N ASP A 33 -2.72 13.47 -3.83
CA ASP A 33 -3.61 14.53 -3.30
C ASP A 33 -4.85 14.05 -2.53
N TYR A 34 -5.38 12.87 -2.86
CA TYR A 34 -6.63 12.32 -2.32
C TYR A 34 -6.45 10.97 -1.64
N ILE A 35 -5.27 10.66 -1.11
CA ILE A 35 -5.05 9.41 -0.39
C ILE A 35 -5.72 9.43 0.98
N THR A 36 -6.49 8.40 1.28
CA THR A 36 -7.05 8.17 2.62
C THR A 36 -6.03 7.50 3.54
N ALA A 37 -6.22 7.61 4.86
CA ALA A 37 -5.37 6.93 5.83
C ALA A 37 -5.33 5.40 5.60
N SER A 38 -6.47 4.78 5.22
CA SER A 38 -6.53 3.35 4.91
C SER A 38 -5.79 2.97 3.62
N GLU A 39 -5.82 3.82 2.59
CA GLU A 39 -4.99 3.64 1.39
C GLU A 39 -3.51 3.75 1.72
N ALA A 40 -3.12 4.72 2.56
CA ALA A 40 -1.75 4.88 3.00
C ALA A 40 -1.25 3.64 3.75
N THR A 41 -2.08 3.08 4.64
CA THR A 41 -1.76 1.82 5.32
C THR A 41 -1.60 0.66 4.34
N GLN A 42 -2.44 0.56 3.31
CA GLN A 42 -2.27 -0.49 2.29
C GLN A 42 -0.95 -0.33 1.52
N VAL A 43 -0.59 0.89 1.10
CA VAL A 43 0.70 1.15 0.42
C VAL A 43 1.88 0.73 1.30
N TYR A 44 1.74 0.96 2.61
CA TYR A 44 2.71 0.56 3.61
C TYR A 44 2.88 -0.97 3.72
N GLU A 45 1.75 -1.67 3.92
CA GLU A 45 1.70 -3.13 3.99
C GLU A 45 2.28 -3.77 2.71
N GLU A 46 1.91 -3.25 1.54
CA GLU A 46 2.43 -3.71 0.25
C GLU A 46 3.96 -3.55 0.13
N LEU A 47 4.53 -2.47 0.69
CA LEU A 47 5.98 -2.26 0.67
C LEU A 47 6.71 -3.24 1.58
N ILE A 48 6.19 -3.48 2.79
CA ILE A 48 6.75 -4.46 3.73
C ILE A 48 6.74 -5.85 3.09
N ILE A 49 5.60 -6.29 2.55
CA ILE A 49 5.45 -7.59 1.87
C ILE A 49 6.48 -7.73 0.74
N LYS A 50 6.65 -6.70 -0.11
CA LYS A 50 7.64 -6.73 -1.18
C LYS A 50 9.07 -6.88 -0.68
N LEU A 51 9.42 -6.21 0.43
CA LEU A 51 10.75 -6.32 1.03
C LEU A 51 10.97 -7.70 1.64
N GLU A 52 9.96 -8.25 2.34
CA GLU A 52 10.00 -9.59 2.91
C GLU A 52 10.17 -10.66 1.83
N GLU A 53 9.37 -10.59 0.76
CA GLU A 53 9.47 -11.49 -0.38
C GLU A 53 10.83 -11.42 -1.07
N ARG A 54 11.34 -10.20 -1.31
CA ARG A 54 12.66 -10.02 -1.92
C ARG A 54 13.78 -10.54 -1.02
N LYS A 55 13.66 -10.36 0.29
CA LYS A 55 14.62 -10.91 1.25
C LYS A 55 14.58 -12.44 1.25
N ALA A 56 13.40 -13.03 1.41
CA ALA A 56 13.21 -14.48 1.50
C ALA A 56 13.74 -15.22 0.27
N ASN A 57 13.61 -14.60 -0.91
CA ASN A 57 14.05 -15.16 -2.18
C ASN A 57 15.46 -14.71 -2.61
N ASN A 58 16.22 -14.02 -1.76
CA ASN A 58 17.54 -13.46 -2.09
C ASN A 58 17.53 -12.66 -3.41
N PHE A 59 16.46 -11.89 -3.63
CA PHE A 59 16.20 -11.23 -4.90
C PHE A 59 17.21 -10.11 -5.18
N ILE A 60 17.90 -10.22 -6.30
CA ILE A 60 18.78 -9.18 -6.85
C ILE A 60 18.03 -8.47 -7.99
N PRO A 61 17.86 -7.13 -7.96
CA PRO A 61 17.27 -6.39 -9.06
C PRO A 61 17.96 -6.69 -10.40
N PHE A 62 17.16 -6.76 -11.47
CA PHE A 62 17.60 -7.23 -12.79
C PHE A 62 18.93 -6.61 -13.25
N ALA A 63 19.07 -5.28 -13.18
CA ALA A 63 20.28 -4.59 -13.61
C ALA A 63 21.53 -4.98 -12.80
N ALA A 64 21.38 -5.19 -11.49
CA ALA A 64 22.46 -5.68 -10.64
C ALA A 64 22.77 -7.15 -10.93
N ASN A 65 21.74 -7.97 -11.19
CA ASN A 65 21.92 -9.38 -11.49
C ASN A 65 22.64 -9.60 -12.83
N GLN A 66 22.32 -8.79 -13.85
CA GLN A 66 23.04 -8.79 -15.13
C GLN A 66 24.52 -8.46 -14.96
N LEU A 67 24.83 -7.42 -14.16
CA LEU A 67 26.21 -7.04 -13.88
C LEU A 67 26.94 -8.15 -13.09
N LEU A 68 26.30 -8.73 -12.08
CA LEU A 68 26.88 -9.85 -11.33
C LEU A 68 27.18 -11.04 -12.24
N ALA A 69 26.27 -11.41 -13.13
CA ALA A 69 26.49 -12.51 -14.09
C ALA A 69 27.68 -12.23 -15.01
N LYS A 70 27.83 -10.99 -15.49
CA LYS A 70 28.97 -10.55 -16.29
C LYS A 70 30.28 -10.64 -15.51
N LEU A 71 30.31 -10.13 -14.28
CA LEU A 71 31.52 -10.15 -13.44
C LEU A 71 31.98 -11.58 -13.11
N LYS A 72 31.05 -12.52 -12.97
CA LYS A 72 31.36 -13.95 -12.80
C LYS A 72 31.96 -14.55 -14.07
N TYR A 73 31.36 -14.26 -15.22
CA TYR A 73 31.87 -14.74 -16.51
C TYR A 73 33.30 -14.23 -16.79
N ASP A 74 33.55 -12.96 -16.49
CA ASP A 74 34.84 -12.30 -16.67
C ASP A 74 35.86 -12.64 -15.54
N ASN A 75 35.51 -13.53 -14.59
CA ASN A 75 36.31 -13.88 -13.40
C ASN A 75 36.84 -12.65 -12.61
N THR A 76 36.09 -11.55 -12.63
CA THR A 76 36.49 -10.27 -12.02
C THR A 76 36.00 -10.15 -10.57
N ILE A 77 35.02 -10.96 -10.18
CA ILE A 77 34.53 -11.07 -8.80
C ILE A 77 34.92 -12.43 -8.22
N ASP A 78 35.56 -12.41 -7.05
CA ASP A 78 35.83 -13.62 -6.28
C ASP A 78 34.61 -14.02 -5.42
N VAL A 79 34.65 -15.26 -4.91
CA VAL A 79 33.56 -15.84 -4.12
C VAL A 79 33.32 -15.05 -2.82
N ASP A 80 34.37 -14.52 -2.20
CA ASP A 80 34.27 -13.79 -0.94
C ASP A 80 33.58 -12.45 -1.12
N LYS A 81 33.90 -11.72 -2.19
CA LYS A 81 33.25 -10.46 -2.58
C LYS A 81 31.79 -10.67 -2.96
N GLU A 82 31.47 -11.74 -3.68
CA GLU A 82 30.08 -12.08 -3.97
C GLU A 82 29.30 -12.35 -2.68
N ASN A 83 29.84 -13.19 -1.79
CA ASN A 83 29.21 -13.50 -0.51
C ASN A 83 29.04 -12.25 0.35
N HIS A 84 30.03 -11.37 0.36
CA HIS A 84 29.95 -10.07 1.03
C HIS A 84 28.83 -9.21 0.45
N PHE A 85 28.70 -9.11 -0.87
CA PHE A 85 27.61 -8.39 -1.52
C PHE A 85 26.24 -8.94 -1.12
N ARG A 86 26.06 -10.26 -1.19
CA ARG A 86 24.79 -10.93 -0.82
C ARG A 86 24.41 -10.70 0.64
N LYS A 87 25.39 -10.78 1.56
CA LYS A 87 25.17 -10.52 2.99
C LYS A 87 24.73 -9.07 3.23
N ASN A 88 25.34 -8.10 2.56
CA ASN A 88 24.95 -6.70 2.68
C ASN A 88 23.56 -6.44 2.09
N MET A 89 23.22 -7.09 0.98
CA MET A 89 21.86 -7.02 0.39
C MET A 89 20.80 -7.53 1.37
N GLU A 90 21.02 -8.70 1.97
CA GLU A 90 20.11 -9.24 2.98
C GLU A 90 19.98 -8.28 4.18
N GLY A 91 21.11 -7.74 4.64
CA GLY A 91 21.15 -6.74 5.70
C GLY A 91 20.36 -5.47 5.34
N PHE A 92 20.43 -5.01 4.10
CA PHE A 92 19.66 -3.86 3.61
C PHE A 92 18.15 -4.13 3.68
N TYR A 93 17.69 -5.27 3.16
CA TYR A 93 16.27 -5.62 3.21
C TYR A 93 15.79 -5.74 4.66
N GLN A 94 16.56 -6.40 5.53
CA GLN A 94 16.23 -6.51 6.95
C GLN A 94 16.15 -5.15 7.64
N ALA A 95 17.09 -4.25 7.36
CA ALA A 95 17.09 -2.90 7.91
C ALA A 95 15.87 -2.11 7.45
N GLY A 96 15.51 -2.20 6.17
CA GLY A 96 14.31 -1.57 5.62
C GLY A 96 13.02 -2.10 6.27
N ILE A 97 12.89 -3.42 6.42
CA ILE A 97 11.75 -4.05 7.10
C ILE A 97 11.67 -3.59 8.56
N ASN A 98 12.79 -3.61 9.30
CA ASN A 98 12.82 -3.18 10.69
C ASN A 98 12.43 -1.71 10.84
N TYR A 99 12.96 -0.85 9.97
CA TYR A 99 12.61 0.55 9.95
C TYR A 99 11.10 0.73 9.74
N LEU A 100 10.51 0.03 8.77
CA LEU A 100 9.07 0.13 8.52
C LEU A 100 8.24 -0.47 9.68
N LYS A 101 8.60 -1.62 10.23
CA LYS A 101 7.85 -2.19 11.36
C LYS A 101 7.85 -1.28 12.60
N LEU A 102 8.88 -0.45 12.79
CA LEU A 102 8.90 0.54 13.87
C LEU A 102 7.76 1.56 13.77
N TRP A 103 7.36 1.94 12.55
CA TRP A 103 6.32 2.94 12.31
C TRP A 103 4.92 2.36 12.08
N GLU A 104 4.79 1.03 12.00
CA GLU A 104 3.54 0.31 11.70
C GLU A 104 2.41 0.63 12.68
N ASN A 105 2.73 0.77 13.98
CA ASN A 105 1.77 1.10 15.04
C ASN A 105 1.04 2.45 14.83
N SER A 106 1.55 3.32 13.95
CA SER A 106 0.91 4.61 13.63
C SER A 106 -0.41 4.44 12.87
N PHE A 107 -0.69 3.24 12.32
CA PHE A 107 -1.81 2.97 11.43
C PHE A 107 -2.90 2.04 12.00
N ASP A 108 -2.76 1.57 13.23
CA ASP A 108 -3.67 0.57 13.83
C ASP A 108 -5.15 0.97 13.79
N LYS A 109 -5.44 2.26 13.98
CA LYS A 109 -6.81 2.79 13.89
C LYS A 109 -7.31 2.83 12.45
N ALA A 110 -6.46 3.22 11.49
CA ALA A 110 -6.80 3.29 10.07
C ALA A 110 -7.18 1.93 9.48
N ASN A 111 -6.65 0.84 10.06
CA ASN A 111 -7.00 -0.53 9.69
C ASN A 111 -8.49 -0.86 9.92
N LYS A 112 -9.15 -0.22 10.89
CA LYS A 112 -10.60 -0.42 11.11
C LYS A 112 -11.45 0.23 10.02
N PHE A 113 -10.90 1.20 9.30
CA PHE A 113 -11.56 1.89 8.19
C PHE A 113 -11.28 1.26 6.82
N LYS A 114 -10.61 0.09 6.75
CA LYS A 114 -10.36 -0.62 5.46
C LYS A 114 -11.62 -0.90 4.64
N TRP A 115 -12.81 -0.88 5.25
CA TRP A 115 -14.07 -1.01 4.51
C TRP A 115 -14.33 0.16 3.54
N LEU A 116 -13.73 1.33 3.78
CA LEU A 116 -13.76 2.48 2.87
C LEU A 116 -13.07 2.21 1.53
N MET A 117 -12.24 1.17 1.46
CA MET A 117 -11.57 0.75 0.23
C MET A 117 -12.49 0.05 -0.77
N LEU A 118 -13.72 -0.31 -0.37
CA LEU A 118 -14.75 -0.91 -1.21
C LEU A 118 -14.34 -2.21 -1.95
N GLN A 119 -13.20 -2.81 -1.59
CA GLN A 119 -12.68 -4.05 -2.17
C GLN A 119 -13.68 -5.19 -1.97
N ASN A 120 -14.32 -5.22 -0.80
CA ASN A 120 -15.40 -6.13 -0.45
C ASN A 120 -16.63 -5.30 -0.05
N ASP A 121 -17.81 -5.94 -0.02
CA ASP A 121 -18.99 -5.27 0.54
C ASP A 121 -18.75 -4.98 2.03
N PRO A 122 -19.04 -3.77 2.50
CA PRO A 122 -18.82 -3.41 3.89
C PRO A 122 -19.80 -4.17 4.78
N THR A 123 -19.30 -5.04 5.66
CA THR A 123 -20.11 -5.75 6.65
C THR A 123 -20.46 -4.83 7.80
N TRP A 124 -21.56 -5.12 8.50
CA TRP A 124 -21.95 -4.35 9.68
C TRP A 124 -20.86 -4.37 10.74
N GLU A 125 -20.26 -5.54 11.03
CA GLU A 125 -19.24 -5.66 12.08
C GLU A 125 -18.03 -4.74 11.82
N LYS A 126 -17.66 -4.54 10.55
CA LYS A 126 -16.54 -3.66 10.18
C LYS A 126 -16.88 -2.19 10.37
N ILE A 127 -18.09 -1.78 9.98
CA ILE A 127 -18.56 -0.40 10.15
C ILE A 127 -18.72 -0.10 11.63
N GLU A 128 -19.40 -0.97 12.38
CA GLU A 128 -19.59 -0.85 13.83
C GLU A 128 -18.25 -0.73 14.57
N ALA A 129 -17.27 -1.57 14.24
CA ALA A 129 -15.94 -1.49 14.84
C ALA A 129 -15.24 -0.14 14.57
N SER A 130 -15.41 0.45 13.39
CA SER A 130 -14.87 1.78 13.09
C SER A 130 -15.65 2.89 13.80
N THR A 131 -16.97 2.75 13.94
CA THR A 131 -17.84 3.69 14.65
C THR A 131 -17.48 3.79 16.13
N ILE A 132 -17.15 2.68 16.79
CA ILE A 132 -16.70 2.67 18.19
C ILE A 132 -15.46 3.57 18.36
N ILE A 133 -14.55 3.59 17.39
CA ILE A 133 -13.38 4.47 17.43
C ILE A 133 -13.81 5.94 17.30
N VAL A 134 -14.68 6.27 16.35
CA VAL A 134 -15.14 7.65 16.16
C VAL A 134 -15.86 8.15 17.41
N VAL A 135 -16.78 7.36 17.97
CA VAL A 135 -17.52 7.70 19.19
C VAL A 135 -16.59 7.87 20.41
N SER A 136 -15.50 7.09 20.49
CA SER A 136 -14.50 7.27 21.55
C SER A 136 -13.74 8.60 21.48
N ILE A 137 -13.65 9.22 20.30
CA ILE A 137 -12.97 10.50 20.07
C ILE A 137 -13.96 11.66 20.15
N VAL A 138 -15.13 11.48 19.54
CA VAL A 138 -16.22 12.46 19.51
C VAL A 138 -17.49 11.80 20.05
N PRO A 139 -17.74 11.86 21.37
CA PRO A 139 -18.93 11.27 21.97
C PRO A 139 -20.22 11.86 21.38
N ASN A 140 -21.27 11.04 21.27
CA ASN A 140 -22.59 11.43 20.76
C ASN A 140 -22.61 11.99 19.32
N SER A 141 -21.57 11.73 18.53
CA SER A 141 -21.49 12.18 17.14
C SER A 141 -22.32 11.35 16.17
N ILE A 142 -22.56 10.08 16.47
CA ILE A 142 -23.14 9.12 15.53
C ILE A 142 -24.40 8.48 16.11
N ASN A 143 -25.49 8.55 15.35
CA ASN A 143 -26.67 7.73 15.57
C ASN A 143 -26.49 6.37 14.88
N VAL A 144 -26.34 5.30 15.67
CA VAL A 144 -26.01 3.96 15.16
C VAL A 144 -27.15 3.36 14.32
N ASP A 145 -28.41 3.62 14.68
CA ASP A 145 -29.57 3.11 13.93
C ASP A 145 -29.62 3.73 12.52
N GLN A 146 -29.44 5.05 12.44
CA GLN A 146 -29.34 5.75 11.17
C GLN A 146 -28.14 5.26 10.35
N LEU A 147 -26.99 5.03 10.99
CA LEU A 147 -25.80 4.50 10.30
C LEU A 147 -26.06 3.13 9.68
N PHE A 148 -26.84 2.27 10.34
CA PHE A 148 -27.22 0.97 9.79
C PHE A 148 -28.06 1.12 8.52
N ASP A 149 -28.98 2.08 8.48
CA ASP A 149 -29.79 2.38 7.30
C ASP A 149 -28.94 2.98 6.16
N GLU A 150 -28.03 3.90 6.47
CA GLU A 150 -27.08 4.46 5.49
C GLU A 150 -26.17 3.37 4.91
N ARG A 151 -25.69 2.44 5.75
CA ARG A 151 -24.94 1.25 5.32
C ARG A 151 -25.78 0.36 4.40
N SER A 152 -27.04 0.13 4.73
CA SER A 152 -27.93 -0.71 3.92
C SER A 152 -28.12 -0.12 2.53
N SER A 153 -28.27 1.20 2.46
CA SER A 153 -28.33 1.95 1.21
C SER A 153 -27.01 1.89 0.44
N LEU A 154 -25.87 2.00 1.12
CA LEU A 154 -24.54 1.83 0.53
C LEU A 154 -24.40 0.48 -0.17
N VAL A 155 -24.77 -0.61 0.51
CA VAL A 155 -24.72 -1.95 -0.08
C VAL A 155 -25.61 -2.06 -1.32
N GLN A 156 -26.79 -1.45 -1.29
CA GLN A 156 -27.67 -1.43 -2.46
C GLN A 156 -27.05 -0.68 -3.64
N VAL A 157 -26.45 0.50 -3.42
CA VAL A 157 -25.77 1.27 -4.46
C VAL A 157 -24.56 0.51 -5.01
N LEU A 158 -23.76 -0.12 -4.15
CA LEU A 158 -22.58 -0.89 -4.54
C LEU A 158 -22.92 -2.07 -5.47
N ARG A 159 -24.08 -2.72 -5.28
CA ARG A 159 -24.54 -3.80 -6.18
C ARG A 159 -24.72 -3.34 -7.63
N HIS A 160 -25.05 -2.06 -7.84
CA HIS A 160 -25.22 -1.48 -9.17
C HIS A 160 -23.90 -0.93 -9.73
N LEU A 161 -23.07 -0.32 -8.88
CA LEU A 161 -21.82 0.31 -9.31
C LEU A 161 -20.66 -0.68 -9.50
N LYS A 162 -20.54 -1.73 -8.69
CA LYS A 162 -19.44 -2.70 -8.79
C LYS A 162 -19.36 -3.41 -10.16
N PRO A 163 -20.46 -3.88 -10.76
CA PRO A 163 -20.42 -4.46 -12.11
C PRO A 163 -19.96 -3.45 -13.17
N LYS A 164 -20.40 -2.19 -13.06
CA LYS A 164 -19.97 -1.10 -13.94
C LYS A 164 -18.46 -0.88 -13.83
N TRP A 165 -17.93 -0.75 -12.61
CA TRP A 165 -16.49 -0.60 -12.38
C TRP A 165 -15.67 -1.80 -12.89
N ALA A 166 -16.19 -3.02 -12.75
CA ALA A 166 -15.52 -4.23 -13.26
C ALA A 166 -15.45 -4.23 -14.80
N SER A 167 -16.50 -3.78 -15.48
CA SER A 167 -16.54 -3.70 -16.95
C SER A 167 -15.63 -2.60 -17.53
N GLN A 168 -15.25 -1.60 -16.72
CA GLN A 168 -14.45 -0.45 -17.13
C GLN A 168 -12.94 -0.60 -16.85
N GLN A 169 -12.49 -1.77 -16.35
CA GLN A 169 -11.10 -2.00 -15.88
C GLN A 169 -9.97 -1.79 -16.90
N ASN A 170 -10.27 -1.49 -18.18
CA ASN A 170 -9.27 -1.19 -19.21
C ASN A 170 -8.85 0.30 -19.24
N GLU A 171 -9.58 1.19 -18.60
CA GLU A 171 -9.20 2.60 -18.44
C GLU A 171 -8.94 2.86 -16.95
N LEU A 172 -7.76 3.43 -16.64
CA LEU A 172 -7.29 3.87 -15.32
C LEU A 172 -8.16 3.42 -14.13
N THR A 173 -7.67 2.49 -13.32
CA THR A 173 -8.27 2.10 -12.03
C THR A 173 -8.82 3.33 -11.31
N SER A 174 -10.14 3.55 -11.36
CA SER A 174 -10.75 4.77 -10.82
C SER A 174 -10.34 4.92 -9.37
N LYS A 175 -9.80 6.09 -9.04
CA LYS A 175 -9.22 6.38 -7.72
C LYS A 175 -10.32 6.27 -6.65
N MET A 176 -9.95 5.92 -5.42
CA MET A 176 -10.97 5.64 -4.38
C MET A 176 -11.94 6.81 -4.17
N HIS A 177 -11.44 8.04 -4.19
CA HIS A 177 -12.27 9.24 -4.04
C HIS A 177 -13.29 9.41 -5.19
N GLU A 178 -12.97 8.99 -6.41
CA GLU A 178 -13.92 9.05 -7.54
C GLU A 178 -15.05 8.04 -7.35
N LYS A 179 -14.75 6.85 -6.83
CA LYS A 179 -15.77 5.85 -6.47
C LYS A 179 -16.71 6.36 -5.39
N TRP A 180 -16.16 6.99 -4.35
CA TRP A 180 -16.96 7.63 -3.30
C TRP A 180 -17.80 8.77 -3.84
N LYS A 181 -17.27 9.57 -4.78
CA LYS A 181 -18.06 10.59 -5.48
C LYS A 181 -19.24 9.98 -6.23
N GLU A 182 -19.04 8.90 -7.00
CA GLU A 182 -20.15 8.21 -7.69
C GLU A 182 -21.21 7.67 -6.71
N ILE A 183 -20.78 7.17 -5.54
CA ILE A 183 -21.69 6.71 -4.48
C ILE A 183 -22.52 7.87 -3.94
N PHE A 184 -21.89 8.99 -3.59
CA PHE A 184 -22.62 10.15 -3.08
C PHE A 184 -23.57 10.74 -4.13
N ASP A 185 -23.16 10.77 -5.40
CA ASP A 185 -24.04 11.16 -6.51
C ASP A 185 -25.23 10.21 -6.67
N ALA A 186 -25.07 8.92 -6.36
CA ALA A 186 -26.17 7.94 -6.36
C ALA A 186 -27.10 8.12 -5.15
N PHE A 187 -26.57 8.44 -3.97
CA PHE A 187 -27.37 8.76 -2.79
C PHE A 187 -28.21 10.02 -2.99
N LEU A 188 -27.60 11.08 -3.52
CA LEU A 188 -28.30 12.33 -3.87
C LEU A 188 -29.46 12.07 -4.84
N ARG A 189 -29.24 11.28 -5.89
CA ARG A 189 -30.29 10.92 -6.87
C ARG A 189 -31.41 10.07 -6.27
N SER A 190 -31.10 9.26 -5.26
CA SER A 190 -32.04 8.33 -4.62
C SER A 190 -32.72 8.93 -3.38
N ASN A 191 -32.44 10.19 -3.04
CA ASN A 191 -32.91 10.88 -1.84
C ASN A 191 -32.60 10.10 -0.53
N VAL A 192 -31.42 9.47 -0.48
CA VAL A 192 -30.93 8.72 0.68
C VAL A 192 -30.12 9.65 1.57
N SER A 193 -30.34 9.60 2.89
CA SER A 193 -29.46 10.29 3.87
C SER A 193 -28.08 9.65 3.87
N PHE A 194 -27.03 10.46 3.91
CA PHE A 194 -25.64 10.04 4.07
C PHE A 194 -24.89 10.97 5.04
N LEU A 195 -25.63 11.61 5.96
CA LEU A 195 -25.11 12.65 6.83
C LEU A 195 -24.10 12.09 7.83
N ILE A 196 -24.23 10.83 8.23
CA ILE A 196 -23.30 10.18 9.16
C ILE A 196 -21.98 9.86 8.45
N PHE A 197 -22.00 9.51 7.17
CA PHE A 197 -20.76 9.32 6.40
C PHE A 197 -19.95 10.60 6.17
N LEU A 198 -20.50 11.79 6.47
CA LEU A 198 -19.81 13.08 6.35
C LEU A 198 -19.15 13.54 7.66
N ILE A 199 -19.37 12.84 8.77
CA ILE A 199 -18.80 13.12 10.11
C ILE A 199 -17.38 12.55 10.19
#